data_AF-X1GFZ5-F1
#
_entry.id   AF-X1GFZ5-F1
#
_cell.length_a   1.000
_cell.length_b   1.000
_cell.length_c   1.000
_cell.angle_alpha   90.00
_cell.angle_beta   90.00
_cell.angle_gamma   90.00
#
_symmetry.space_group_name_H-M   'P 1'
#
loop_
_entity.id
_entity.type
_entity.pdbx_description
1 polymer ?
#
loop_
_entity_poly.entity_id
_entity_poly.type
_entity_poly.pdbx_seq_one_letter_code
_entity_poly.pdbx_strand_id
1 'polypeptide(L)'
;MAKIERYKNQGSKSMVILLSDCYPEPITGKYGNIFDEPAYIDAMNAASLFKKKKVSLILVKPTDLGSEKKAKPGEKLAQIICERSGGKILRLKTVKQFST
;
A
#
# COMPACT_ATOMS: atom_id res chain seq x y z
N MET A 1 24.90 -8.41 9.98
CA MET A 1 24.58 -7.48 11.08
C MET A 1 23.99 -6.21 10.49
N ALA A 2 22.69 -5.99 10.64
CA ALA A 2 22.04 -4.76 10.20
C ALA A 2 22.52 -3.60 11.09
N LYS A 3 23.03 -2.54 10.46
CA LYS A 3 23.61 -1.38 11.16
C LYS A 3 22.47 -0.63 11.87
N ILE A 4 22.49 -0.63 13.21
CA ILE A 4 21.50 0.08 14.04
C ILE A 4 21.64 1.59 13.80
N GLU A 5 20.49 2.27 13.75
CA GLU A 5 20.14 3.61 13.24
C GLU A 5 21.09 4.80 13.47
N ARG A 6 22.15 4.67 14.28
CA ARG A 6 23.08 5.77 14.61
C ARG A 6 23.94 6.27 13.46
N TYR A 7 24.08 5.49 12.39
CA TYR A 7 24.90 5.86 11.22
C TYR A 7 24.07 5.86 9.95
N LYS A 8 23.29 6.92 9.75
CA LYS A 8 22.67 7.18 8.45
C LYS A 8 23.78 7.61 7.49
N ASN A 9 24.06 6.80 6.46
CA ASN A 9 25.04 7.17 5.43
C ASN A 9 24.62 8.51 4.81
N GLN A 10 25.53 9.50 4.76
CA GLN A 10 25.27 10.78 4.10
C GLN A 10 24.79 10.51 2.66
N GLY A 11 23.64 11.09 2.30
CA GLY A 11 22.99 10.88 1.00
C GLY A 11 21.99 9.72 0.92
N SER A 12 21.86 8.88 1.95
CA SER A 12 20.84 7.82 1.97
C SER A 12 19.42 8.39 2.09
N LYS A 13 18.54 7.95 1.19
CA LYS A 13 17.11 8.31 1.20
C LYS A 13 16.29 7.21 1.86
N SER A 14 15.36 7.62 2.71
CA SER A 14 14.43 6.69 3.36
C SER A 14 13.37 6.23 2.34
N MET A 15 13.14 4.93 2.29
CA MET A 15 12.14 4.30 1.44
C MET A 15 11.36 3.26 2.25
N VAL A 16 10.07 3.16 1.97
CA VAL A 16 9.17 2.13 2.52
C VAL A 16 8.60 1.31 1.36
N ILE A 17 8.58 0.00 1.55
CA ILE A 17 7.98 -0.96 0.62
C ILE A 17 6.81 -1.60 1.35
N LEU A 18 5.60 -1.42 0.81
CA LEU A 18 4.37 -2.02 1.33
C LEU A 18 3.98 -3.18 0.43
N LEU A 19 3.95 -4.40 0.97
CA LEU A 19 3.46 -5.60 0.29
C LEU A 19 2.03 -5.86 0.76
N SER A 20 1.04 -5.63 -0.09
CA SER A 20 -0.37 -5.82 0.26
C SER A 20 -1.22 -5.98 -0.99
N ASP A 21 -2.21 -6.87 -0.94
CA ASP A 21 -3.27 -6.95 -1.93
C ASP A 21 -4.25 -5.76 -1.86
N CYS A 22 -4.16 -4.99 -0.77
CA CYS A 22 -4.98 -3.84 -0.40
C CYS A 22 -6.47 -4.14 -0.33
N TYR A 23 -6.90 -5.39 -0.20
CA TYR A 23 -8.32 -5.70 -0.19
C TYR A 23 -8.94 -5.25 1.15
N PRO A 24 -9.89 -4.30 1.15
CA PRO A 24 -10.47 -3.83 2.40
C PRO A 24 -11.46 -4.88 2.94
N GLU A 25 -11.22 -5.30 4.18
CA GLU A 25 -12.10 -6.15 4.98
C GLU A 25 -13.02 -5.29 5.87
N PRO A 26 -14.30 -5.67 6.03
CA PRO A 26 -15.19 -5.00 6.96
C PRO A 26 -14.78 -5.35 8.40
N ILE A 27 -14.34 -4.34 9.17
CA ILE A 27 -13.83 -4.54 10.53
C ILE A 27 -14.98 -4.49 11.54
N THR A 28 -15.81 -3.44 11.48
CA THR A 28 -16.93 -3.26 12.41
C THR A 28 -18.27 -3.51 11.73
N GLY A 29 -18.35 -3.31 10.41
CA GLY A 29 -19.57 -3.48 9.63
C GLY A 29 -20.63 -2.39 9.88
N LYS A 30 -20.27 -1.32 10.60
CA LYS A 30 -21.19 -0.23 10.98
C LYS A 30 -21.32 0.87 9.93
N TYR A 31 -20.50 0.81 8.89
CA TYR A 31 -20.37 1.86 7.89
C TYR A 31 -20.89 1.38 6.54
N GLY A 32 -21.73 2.19 5.89
CA GLY A 32 -22.26 1.88 4.56
C GLY A 32 -21.20 1.87 3.47
N ASN A 33 -20.09 2.59 3.69
CA ASN A 33 -18.91 2.56 2.85
C ASN A 33 -17.69 2.13 3.69
N ILE A 34 -17.00 1.11 3.22
CA ILE A 34 -15.88 0.48 3.93
C ILE A 34 -14.74 1.46 4.21
N PHE A 35 -14.52 2.47 3.36
CA PHE A 35 -13.44 3.46 3.55
C PHE A 35 -13.72 4.47 4.66
N ASP A 36 -14.93 4.49 5.20
CA ASP A 36 -15.31 5.35 6.33
C ASP A 36 -15.06 4.66 7.67
N GLU A 37 -14.66 3.38 7.69
CA GLU A 37 -14.18 2.72 8.90
C GLU A 37 -12.92 3.43 9.42
N PRO A 38 -12.80 3.62 10.75
CA PRO A 38 -11.68 4.35 11.36
C PRO A 38 -10.30 3.83 10.92
N ALA A 39 -10.14 2.51 10.80
CA ALA A 39 -8.86 1.91 10.40
C ALA A 39 -8.41 2.33 8.99
N TYR A 40 -9.32 2.43 8.02
CA TYR A 40 -8.96 2.89 6.68
C TYR A 40 -8.74 4.39 6.64
N ILE A 41 -9.50 5.17 7.41
CA ILE A 41 -9.25 6.60 7.57
C ILE A 41 -7.83 6.83 8.11
N ASP A 42 -7.45 6.11 9.16
CA ASP A 42 -6.13 6.19 9.76
C ASP A 42 -5.02 5.77 8.78
N ALA A 43 -5.21 4.67 8.04
CA ALA A 43 -4.28 4.23 7.02
C ALA A 43 -4.11 5.29 5.91
N MET A 44 -5.22 5.87 5.42
CA MET A 44 -5.19 6.93 4.42
C MET A 44 -4.55 8.22 4.94
N ASN A 45 -4.71 8.55 6.21
CA ASN A 45 -4.07 9.70 6.85
C ASN A 45 -2.57 9.47 7.06
N ALA A 46 -2.18 8.26 7.48
CA ALA A 46 -0.79 7.84 7.58
C ALA A 46 -0.09 7.89 6.21
N ALA A 47 -0.77 7.48 5.13
CA ALA A 47 -0.26 7.60 3.76
C ALA A 47 0.14 9.04 3.40
N SER A 48 -0.63 10.05 3.83
CA SER A 48 -0.27 11.46 3.60
C SER A 48 1.01 11.92 4.30
N LEU A 49 1.44 11.23 5.37
CA LEU A 49 2.67 11.57 6.08
C LEU A 49 3.92 11.29 5.25
N PHE A 50 3.89 10.29 4.36
CA PHE A 50 5.01 9.96 3.48
C PHE A 50 5.37 11.13 2.56
N LYS A 51 4.35 11.73 1.94
CA LYS A 51 4.51 12.92 1.09
C LYS A 51 5.07 14.10 1.88
N LYS A 52 4.50 14.38 3.06
CA LYS A 52 4.96 15.46 3.96
C LYS A 52 6.41 15.28 4.40
N LYS A 53 6.81 14.05 4.73
CA LYS A 53 8.16 13.71 5.20
C LYS A 53 9.16 13.44 4.07
N LYS A 54 8.74 13.57 2.80
CA LYS A 54 9.56 13.24 1.61
C LYS A 54 10.14 11.81 1.66
N VAL A 55 9.38 10.85 2.20
CA VAL A 55 9.74 9.43 2.24
C VAL A 55 9.11 8.74 1.04
N SER A 56 9.92 8.02 0.27
CA SER A 56 9.41 7.29 -0.90
C SER A 56 8.62 6.05 -0.46
N LEU A 57 7.41 5.88 -1.00
CA LEU A 57 6.60 4.67 -0.82
C LEU A 57 6.49 3.90 -2.13
N ILE A 58 6.78 2.60 -2.09
CA ILE A 58 6.49 1.65 -3.16
C ILE A 58 5.44 0.67 -2.63
N LEU A 59 4.26 0.69 -3.23
CA LEU A 59 3.21 -0.28 -2.94
C LEU A 59 3.32 -1.44 -3.93
N VAL A 60 3.74 -2.59 -3.44
CA VAL A 60 3.83 -3.83 -4.21
C VAL A 60 2.53 -4.59 -4.07
N LYS A 61 1.75 -4.61 -5.16
CA LYS A 61 0.46 -5.27 -5.21
C LYS A 61 0.54 -6.54 -6.07
N PRO A 62 0.27 -7.73 -5.50
CA PRO A 62 0.06 -8.92 -6.30
C PRO A 62 -1.18 -8.71 -7.18
N THR A 63 -1.02 -8.92 -8.48
CA THR A 63 -2.10 -8.72 -9.46
C THR A 63 -2.69 -10.07 -9.82
N ASP A 64 -4.00 -10.17 -9.71
CA ASP A 64 -4.75 -11.30 -10.23
C ASP A 64 -5.03 -11.05 -11.72
N LEU A 65 -4.54 -11.93 -12.59
CA LEU A 65 -4.60 -11.78 -14.06
C LEU A 65 -6.03 -11.91 -14.63
N GLY A 66 -7.02 -12.18 -13.79
CA GLY A 66 -8.33 -12.70 -14.23
C GLY A 66 -9.52 -11.74 -14.29
N SER A 67 -9.39 -10.42 -14.11
CA SER A 67 -10.61 -9.58 -14.12
C SER A 67 -10.39 -8.13 -14.59
N GLU A 68 -10.34 -7.94 -15.91
CA GLU A 68 -10.75 -6.66 -16.49
C GLU A 68 -12.26 -6.49 -16.29
N LYS A 69 -12.70 -5.46 -15.56
CA LYS A 69 -13.90 -4.63 -15.88
C LYS A 69 -14.42 -3.74 -14.75
N LYS A 70 -14.03 -3.90 -13.48
CA LYS A 70 -14.36 -2.93 -12.40
C LYS A 70 -13.19 -2.76 -11.44
N ALA A 71 -12.92 -1.52 -11.03
CA ALA A 71 -11.97 -1.23 -9.96
C ALA A 71 -12.45 -1.94 -8.68
N LYS A 72 -11.79 -3.05 -8.33
CA LYS A 72 -12.08 -3.78 -7.09
C LYS A 72 -11.79 -2.84 -5.90
N PRO A 73 -12.49 -2.98 -4.76
CA PRO A 73 -12.25 -2.16 -3.59
C PRO A 73 -10.77 -2.05 -3.19
N GLY A 74 -10.01 -3.13 -3.36
CA GLY A 74 -8.57 -3.09 -3.09
C GLY A 74 -7.72 -2.31 -4.10
N GLU A 75 -8.15 -2.21 -5.35
CA GLU A 75 -7.50 -1.31 -6.31
C GLU A 75 -7.74 0.15 -5.95
N LYS A 76 -8.97 0.47 -5.50
CA LYS A 76 -9.32 1.81 -5.03
C LYS A 76 -8.50 2.18 -3.80
N LEU A 77 -8.34 1.28 -2.83
CA LEU A 77 -7.50 1.53 -1.66
C LEU A 77 -6.03 1.77 -2.05
N ALA A 78 -5.47 0.91 -2.89
CA ALA A 78 -4.11 1.03 -3.39
C ALA A 78 -3.86 2.39 -4.07
N GLN A 79 -4.81 2.81 -4.91
CA GLN A 79 -4.76 4.10 -5.59
C GLN A 79 -4.80 5.26 -4.61
N ILE A 80 -5.73 5.26 -3.64
CA ILE A 80 -5.83 6.33 -2.64
C ILE A 80 -4.53 6.44 -1.82
N ILE A 81 -3.97 5.31 -1.39
CA ILE A 81 -2.71 5.29 -0.64
C ILE A 81 -1.59 5.94 -1.46
N CYS A 82 -1.42 5.54 -2.74
CA CYS A 82 -0.38 6.09 -3.58
C CYS A 82 -0.56 7.56 -3.94
N GLU A 83 -1.80 8.01 -4.19
CA GLU A 83 -2.12 9.41 -4.45
C GLU A 83 -1.79 10.29 -3.23
N ARG A 84 -2.19 9.84 -2.03
CA ARG A 84 -1.92 10.55 -0.78
C ARG A 84 -0.44 10.54 -0.41
N SER A 85 0.26 9.43 -0.65
CA SER A 85 1.68 9.28 -0.30
C SER A 85 2.63 9.88 -1.34
N GLY A 86 2.16 10.16 -2.57
CA GLY A 86 3.05 10.44 -3.71
C GLY A 86 3.90 9.22 -4.10
N GLY A 87 3.42 8.03 -3.77
CA GLY A 87 4.12 6.75 -3.99
C GLY A 87 3.89 6.19 -5.38
N LYS A 88 4.47 5.01 -5.64
CA LYS A 88 4.26 4.25 -6.88
C LYS A 88 3.70 2.88 -6.58
N ILE A 89 2.79 2.41 -7.43
CA ILE A 89 2.27 1.05 -7.40
C ILE A 89 3.14 0.18 -8.32
N LEU A 90 3.72 -0.88 -7.76
CA LEU A 90 4.37 -1.94 -8.50
C LEU A 90 3.43 -3.15 -8.55
N ARG A 91 2.93 -3.45 -9.75
CA ARG A 91 2.05 -4.59 -9.98
C ARG A 91 2.87 -5.83 -10.32
N LEU A 92 2.86 -6.81 -9.43
CA LEU A 92 3.52 -8.08 -9.69
C LEU A 92 2.60 -9.00 -10.47
N LYS A 93 3.10 -9.54 -11.59
CA LYS A 93 2.46 -10.65 -12.30
C LYS A 93 2.78 -11.92 -11.53
N THR A 94 1.76 -12.71 -11.20
CA THR A 94 1.96 -14.03 -10.61
C THR A 94 2.68 -14.92 -11.60
N VAL A 95 3.90 -15.35 -11.26
CA VAL A 95 4.68 -16.31 -12.05
C VAL A 95 4.41 -17.68 -11.45
N LYS A 96 3.68 -18.54 -12.19
CA LYS A 96 3.37 -19.96 -11.90
C LYS A 96 3.26 -20.35 -10.42
N GLN A 97 2.04 -20.58 -9.93
CA GLN A 97 1.84 -21.37 -8.72
C GLN A 97 2.48 -22.75 -8.90
N PHE A 98 3.47 -23.07 -8.07
CA PHE A 98 3.90 -24.45 -7.89
C PHE A 98 2.81 -25.12 -7.05
N SER A 99 1.89 -25.81 -7.71
CA SER A 99 0.96 -26.74 -7.04
C SER A 99 1.80 -27.83 -6.40
N THR A 100 1.72 -27.96 -5.07
CA THR A 100 2.24 -29.11 -4.33
C THR A 100 1.20 -30.21 -4.31
#